data_AF-A0A5J5SZN9-F1
#
_entry.id   AF-A0A5J5SZN9-F1
#
_cell.length_a   1.000
_cell.length_b   1.000
_cell.length_c   1.000
_cell.angle_alpha   90.00
_cell.angle_beta   90.00
_cell.angle_gamma   90.00
#
_symmetry.space_group_name_H-M   'P 1'
#
loop_
_entity.id
_entity.type
_entity.pdbx_description
1 polymer ?
#
loop_
_entity_poly.entity_id
_entity_poly.type
_entity_poly.pdbx_seq_one_letter_code
_entity_poly.pdbx_strand_id
1 'polypeptide(L)' 'MSGVTNQEEDKKPADQTAHINLKVKGQDGNEVFFRIKRSTQLKKLMNAYCD' A
#
# COMPACT_ATOMS: atom_id res chain seq x y z
N MET A 1 -6.17 5.35 -28.99
CA MET A 1 -5.51 6.34 -28.12
C MET A 1 -6.14 6.17 -26.75
N SER A 2 -5.49 5.72 -25.69
CA SER A 2 -4.08 5.49 -25.42
C SER A 2 -4.01 4.42 -24.33
N GLY A 3 -3.12 3.44 -24.50
CA GLY A 3 -2.90 2.39 -23.52
C GLY A 3 -2.32 2.99 -22.24
N VAL A 4 -2.94 2.67 -21.11
CA VAL A 4 -2.35 2.92 -19.79
C VAL A 4 -1.35 1.80 -19.55
N THR A 5 -0.08 2.15 -19.69
CA THR A 5 1.10 1.39 -19.30
C THR A 5 1.11 1.21 -17.79
N ASN A 6 0.71 0.03 -17.31
CA ASN A 6 1.12 -0.42 -15.99
C ASN A 6 2.56 -0.93 -16.12
N GLN A 7 3.50 -0.14 -15.60
CA GLN A 7 4.90 -0.48 -15.48
C GLN A 7 5.05 -1.71 -14.58
N GLU A 8 5.34 -2.85 -15.20
CA GLU A 8 6.03 -3.95 -14.53
C GLU A 8 7.49 -3.52 -14.32
N GLU A 9 7.76 -2.86 -13.19
CA GLU A 9 9.14 -2.64 -12.75
C GLU A 9 9.65 -3.87 -11.99
N ASP A 10 10.60 -4.53 -12.62
CA ASP A 10 11.56 -5.50 -12.11
C ASP A 10 12.16 -5.05 -10.75
N LYS A 11 11.47 -5.39 -9.65
CA LYS A 11 11.96 -5.10 -8.30
C LYS A 11 12.60 -6.34 -7.69
N LYS A 12 13.93 -6.31 -7.69
CA LYS A 12 14.86 -7.14 -6.91
C LYS A 12 14.22 -7.68 -5.60
N PRO A 13 14.43 -8.97 -5.25
CA PRO A 13 13.75 -9.65 -4.14
C PRO A 13 13.97 -9.04 -2.73
N ALA A 14 14.89 -8.08 -2.59
CA ALA A 14 15.18 -7.43 -1.30
C ALA A 14 14.11 -6.43 -0.83
N ASP A 15 13.36 -5.79 -1.74
CA ASP A 15 12.43 -4.72 -1.36
C ASP A 15 11.09 -5.25 -0.82
N GLN A 16 10.74 -6.50 -1.17
CA GLN A 16 9.52 -7.17 -0.71
C GLN A 16 9.59 -7.64 0.76
N THR A 17 10.80 -7.90 1.28
CA THR A 17 10.98 -8.27 2.70
C THR A 17 10.97 -7.08 3.64
N ALA A 18 11.26 -5.87 3.13
CA ALA A 18 11.26 -4.65 3.93
C ALA A 18 9.86 -4.04 4.10
N HIS A 19 8.96 -4.27 3.14
CA HIS A 19 7.63 -3.66 3.09
C HIS A 19 6.51 -4.70 3.21
N ILE A 20 5.32 -4.25 3.62
CA ILE A 20 4.07 -5.00 3.60
C ILE A 20 3.01 -4.16 2.88
N ASN A 21 2.14 -4.85 2.15
CA ASN A 21 0.98 -4.25 1.52
C ASN A 21 -0.25 -4.57 2.38
N LEU A 22 -1.04 -3.55 2.69
CA LEU A 22 -2.25 -3.64 3.50
C LEU A 22 -3.42 -3.07 2.71
N LYS A 23 -4.58 -3.71 2.83
CA LYS A 23 -5.84 -3.24 2.26
C LYS A 23 -6.76 -2.85 3.41
N VAL A 24 -7.19 -1.59 3.45
CA VAL A 24 -8.15 -1.06 4.42
C VAL A 24 -9.48 -0.91 3.73
N LYS A 25 -10.56 -1.38 4.38
CA LYS A 25 -11.92 -1.22 3.90
C LYS A 25 -12.71 -0.34 4.87
N GLY A 26 -13.26 0.76 4.36
CA GLY A 26 -14.16 1.65 5.07
C GLY A 26 -15.56 1.05 5.19
N GLN A 27 -16.36 1.61 6.12
CA GLN A 27 -17.75 1.20 6.33
C GLN A 27 -18.66 1.53 5.14
N ASP A 28 -18.30 2.55 4.38
CA ASP A 28 -18.91 2.99 3.12
C ASP A 28 -18.54 2.11 1.92
N GLY A 29 -17.69 1.10 2.13
CA GLY A 29 -17.19 0.22 1.07
C GLY A 29 -15.98 0.77 0.32
N ASN A 30 -15.43 1.93 0.72
CA ASN A 30 -14.21 2.46 0.12
C ASN A 30 -13.00 1.60 0.49
N GLU A 31 -12.16 1.29 -0.50
CA GLU A 31 -10.97 0.46 -0.32
C GLU A 31 -9.70 1.27 -0.59
N VAL A 32 -8.76 1.26 0.36
CA VAL A 32 -7.47 1.95 0.25
C VAL A 32 -6.34 0.96 0.45
N PHE A 33 -5.34 1.02 -0.43
CA PHE A 33 -4.14 0.18 -0.36
C PHE A 33 -2.97 0.99 0.19
N PHE A 34 -2.32 0.45 1.21
CA PHE A 34 -1.14 1.01 1.82
C PHE A 34 0.06 0.09 1.59
N ARG A 35 1.21 0.68 1.24
CA ARG A 35 2.50 -0.01 1.28
C ARG A 35 3.37 0.64 2.34
N ILE A 36 3.66 -0.09 3.41
CA ILE A 36 4.44 0.43 4.54
C ILE A 36 5.63 -0.47 4.86
N LYS A 37 6.67 0.09 5.49
CA LYS A 37 7.77 -0.72 6.04
C LYS A 37 7.26 -1.62 7.16
N ARG A 38 7.82 -2.82 7.29
CA ARG A 38 7.48 -3.76 8.37
C ARG A 38 7.74 -3.20 9.77
N SER A 39 8.68 -2.27 9.90
CA SER A 39 9.00 -1.59 11.17
C SER A 39 8.06 -0.45 11.53
N THR A 40 7.15 -0.04 10.63
CA THR A 40 6.22 1.06 10.87
C THR A 40 5.11 0.61 11.82
N GLN A 41 4.86 1.38 12.88
CA GLN A 41 3.73 1.16 13.79
C GLN A 41 2.39 1.37 13.06
N LEU A 42 1.47 0.40 13.16
CA LEU A 42 0.15 0.47 12.53
C LEU A 42 -0.69 1.67 12.97
N LYS A 43 -0.45 2.23 14.17
CA LYS A 43 -1.09 3.47 14.65
C LYS A 43 -0.95 4.63 13.66
N LYS A 44 0.19 4.73 12.96
CA LYS A 44 0.40 5.79 11.95
C LYS A 44 -0.52 5.62 10.74
N LEU A 45 -0.76 4.38 10.33
CA LEU A 45 -1.68 4.08 9.24
C LEU A 45 -3.12 4.39 9.66
N MET A 46 -3.50 4.03 10.89
CA MET A 46 -4.83 4.36 11.43
C MET A 46 -5.07 5.86 11.46
N ASN A 47 -4.14 6.64 12.03
CA ASN A 47 -4.27 8.10 12.04
C ASN A 47 -4.35 8.67 10.62
N ALA A 48 -3.49 8.24 9.70
CA ALA A 48 -3.50 8.72 8.32
C ALA A 48 -4.77 8.34 7.53
N TYR A 49 -5.54 7.35 7.99
CA TYR A 49 -6.78 6.93 7.36
C TYR A 49 -8.03 7.48 8.06
N CYS A 50 -7.96 7.70 9.37
CA CYS A 50 -9.07 8.17 10.20
C CYS A 50 -9.12 9.69 10.37
N ASP A 51 -8.01 10.41 10.12
CA ASP A 51 -7.99 11.87 9.96
C ASP A 51 -8.66 12.26 8.62
#